data_AF-A0A7J6LBY8-F1
#
_entry.id   AF-A0A7J6LBY8-F1
#
_cell.length_a   1.000
_cell.length_b   1.000
_cell.length_c   1.000
_cell.angle_alpha   90.00
_cell.angle_beta   90.00
_cell.angle_gamma   90.00
#
_symmetry.space_group_name_H-M   'P 1'
#
loop_
_entity.id
_entity.type
_entity.pdbx_description
1 polymer ?
#
loop_
_entity_poly.entity_id
_entity_poly.type
_entity_poly.pdbx_seq_one_letter_code
_entity_poly.pdbx_strand_id
1 'polypeptide(L)'
;MQVNTEASNTSAMRQLNLKKQRVCESALEHKEVDLSCDSSGLLDLKVSTVLNANPDFGSLADILAPNTENAVVSDADQQLLIKLSFRELVHAKSIIIGADHPPQGGEEDEDSYSAPMAVKVFANQPAMDFNDIESGSVSPGGEFTLSFSKGDEEMPLMQHKFSRVKDLAIFVEDNTCQTEFSYINRLRVMGCKAPTYHSEYKKQ
;
A
#
# COMPACT_ATOMS: atom_id res chain seq x y z
N MET A 1 -46.81 -25.73 -39.07
CA MET A 1 -45.82 -24.75 -38.59
C MET A 1 -44.99 -25.45 -37.51
N GLN A 2 -43.79 -25.92 -37.84
CA GLN A 2 -42.88 -26.52 -36.86
C GLN A 2 -42.01 -25.42 -36.27
N VAL A 3 -42.19 -25.19 -34.96
CA VAL A 3 -41.38 -24.25 -34.19
C VAL A 3 -40.05 -24.92 -33.86
N ASN A 4 -38.96 -24.39 -34.41
CA ASN A 4 -37.58 -24.82 -34.13
C ASN A 4 -37.16 -24.34 -32.73
N THR A 5 -37.66 -24.99 -31.68
CA THR A 5 -37.48 -24.57 -30.29
C THR A 5 -36.09 -24.92 -29.73
N GLU A 6 -35.47 -26.00 -30.21
CA GLU A 6 -34.20 -26.52 -29.66
C GLU A 6 -32.99 -25.64 -30.03
N ALA A 7 -32.93 -25.16 -31.27
CA ALA A 7 -31.86 -24.26 -31.72
C ALA A 7 -31.92 -22.89 -31.01
N SER A 8 -33.14 -22.40 -30.73
CA SER A 8 -33.37 -21.15 -30.02
C SER A 8 -32.92 -21.26 -28.55
N ASN A 9 -33.27 -22.36 -27.88
CA ASN A 9 -32.91 -22.59 -26.48
C ASN A 9 -31.40 -22.73 -26.28
N THR A 10 -30.70 -23.37 -27.22
CA THR A 10 -29.24 -23.56 -27.16
C THR A 10 -28.49 -22.23 -27.39
N SER A 11 -28.98 -21.38 -28.30
CA SER A 11 -28.41 -20.04 -28.54
C SER A 11 -28.59 -19.12 -27.33
N ALA A 12 -29.77 -19.17 -26.69
CA ALA A 12 -30.06 -18.39 -25.48
C ALA A 12 -29.16 -18.80 -24.30
N MET A 13 -28.93 -20.11 -24.10
CA MET A 13 -28.01 -20.59 -23.06
C MET A 13 -26.56 -20.17 -23.32
N ARG A 14 -26.10 -20.22 -24.57
CA ARG A 14 -24.75 -19.78 -24.93
C ARG A 14 -24.55 -18.29 -24.69
N GLN A 15 -25.53 -17.46 -25.03
CA GLN A 15 -25.49 -16.02 -24.77
C GLN A 15 -25.53 -15.69 -23.27
N LEU A 16 -26.34 -16.41 -22.48
CA LEU A 16 -26.38 -16.23 -21.02
C LEU A 16 -25.03 -16.57 -20.38
N ASN A 17 -24.39 -17.67 -20.81
CA ASN A 17 -23.07 -18.05 -20.30
C ASN A 17 -22.00 -17.02 -20.65
N LEU A 18 -21.97 -16.54 -21.90
CA LEU A 18 -21.06 -15.46 -22.31
C LEU A 18 -21.31 -14.17 -21.54
N LYS A 19 -22.58 -13.83 -21.26
CA LYS A 19 -22.94 -12.66 -20.47
C LYS A 19 -22.55 -12.82 -18.99
N LYS A 20 -22.72 -14.01 -18.40
CA LYS A 20 -22.23 -14.31 -17.04
C LYS A 20 -20.70 -14.22 -16.96
N GLN A 21 -20.01 -14.72 -17.97
CA GLN A 21 -18.54 -14.65 -18.05
C GLN A 21 -18.06 -13.20 -18.15
N ARG A 22 -18.69 -12.39 -19.02
CA ARG A 22 -18.42 -10.94 -19.13
C ARG A 22 -18.79 -10.15 -17.89
N VAL A 23 -19.87 -10.50 -17.19
CA VAL A 23 -20.27 -9.83 -15.93
C VAL A 23 -19.28 -10.17 -14.81
N CYS A 24 -18.78 -11.42 -14.75
CA CYS A 24 -17.69 -11.77 -13.85
C CYS A 24 -16.40 -11.01 -14.20
N GLU A 25 -16.01 -10.94 -15.48
CA GLU A 25 -14.86 -10.14 -15.94
C GLU A 25 -15.02 -8.65 -15.60
N SER A 26 -16.18 -8.05 -15.89
CA SER A 26 -16.42 -6.62 -15.63
C SER A 26 -16.54 -6.29 -14.13
N ALA A 27 -16.89 -7.27 -13.29
CA ALA A 27 -16.87 -7.10 -11.84
C ALA A 27 -15.44 -7.16 -11.25
N LEU A 28 -14.47 -7.65 -12.02
CA LEU A 28 -13.07 -7.83 -11.63
C LEU A 28 -12.14 -6.71 -12.13
N GLU A 29 -12.54 -5.89 -13.11
CA GLU A 29 -11.72 -4.76 -13.58
C GLU A 29 -11.86 -3.51 -12.70
N HIS A 30 -11.55 -3.63 -11.41
CA HIS A 30 -11.07 -2.46 -10.69
C HIS A 30 -9.63 -2.24 -11.18
N LYS A 31 -9.45 -1.31 -12.13
CA LYS A 31 -8.14 -0.93 -12.64
C LYS A 31 -7.23 -0.65 -11.44
N GLU A 32 -6.19 -1.45 -11.32
CA GLU A 32 -5.22 -1.28 -10.25
C GLU A 32 -4.51 0.06 -10.45
N VAL A 33 -4.47 0.83 -9.38
CA VAL A 33 -3.93 2.18 -9.35
C VAL A 33 -2.98 2.31 -8.18
N ASP A 34 -2.01 3.20 -8.34
CA ASP A 34 -1.19 3.67 -7.24
C ASP A 34 -2.06 4.56 -6.34
N LEU A 35 -2.40 4.06 -5.15
CA LEU A 35 -3.23 4.74 -4.16
C LEU A 35 -2.46 5.85 -3.43
N SER A 36 -1.13 5.77 -3.45
CA SER A 36 -0.25 6.73 -2.77
C SER A 36 0.20 7.88 -3.66
N CYS A 37 0.04 7.75 -4.98
CA CYS A 37 0.31 8.83 -5.91
C CYS A 37 -0.70 9.98 -5.72
N ASP A 38 -0.21 11.22 -5.65
CA ASP A 38 -1.04 12.43 -5.49
C ASP A 38 -2.11 12.57 -6.60
N SER A 39 -1.81 12.09 -7.82
CA SER A 39 -2.76 12.09 -8.95
C SER A 39 -4.02 11.25 -8.71
N SER A 40 -3.98 10.29 -7.77
CA SER A 40 -5.15 9.51 -7.38
C SER A 40 -6.18 10.35 -6.60
N GLY A 41 -5.74 11.43 -5.94
CA GLY A 41 -6.56 12.27 -5.07
C GLY A 41 -7.09 11.57 -3.81
N LEU A 42 -6.70 10.31 -3.57
CA LEU A 42 -7.19 9.45 -2.49
C LEU A 42 -6.39 9.64 -1.21
N LEU A 43 -5.08 9.85 -1.30
CA LEU A 43 -4.22 10.06 -0.14
C LEU A 43 -4.39 11.47 0.43
N ASP A 44 -4.46 11.58 1.75
CA ASP A 44 -4.41 12.84 2.46
C ASP A 44 -3.01 13.08 3.06
N LEU A 45 -2.16 13.74 2.28
CA LEU A 45 -0.79 14.07 2.70
C LEU A 45 -0.74 14.97 3.95
N LYS A 46 -1.80 15.71 4.27
CA LYS A 46 -1.82 16.59 5.46
C LYS A 46 -1.99 15.80 6.75
N VAL A 47 -2.68 14.67 6.67
CA VAL A 47 -2.97 13.79 7.81
C VAL A 47 -1.93 12.69 7.90
N SER A 48 -1.36 12.29 6.76
CA SER A 48 -0.29 11.31 6.70
C SER A 48 0.98 11.86 7.35
N THR A 49 1.66 11.03 8.12
CA THR A 49 2.82 11.44 8.94
C THR A 49 3.88 10.34 8.92
N VAL A 50 5.13 10.74 9.12
CA VAL A 50 6.23 9.79 9.39
C VAL A 50 6.79 10.11 10.77
N LEU A 51 6.97 9.07 11.58
CA LEU A 51 7.60 9.18 12.88
C LEU A 51 9.02 8.62 12.82
N ASN A 52 9.90 9.22 13.64
CA ASN A 52 11.33 8.97 13.68
C ASN A 52 12.05 9.30 12.35
N ALA A 53 11.55 10.26 11.57
CA ALA A 53 12.23 10.71 10.35
C ALA A 53 13.09 11.95 10.63
N ASN A 54 14.32 11.93 10.14
CA ASN A 54 15.24 13.06 10.22
C ASN A 54 14.79 14.16 9.23
N PRO A 55 14.60 15.42 9.69
CA PRO A 55 14.09 16.52 8.87
C PRO A 55 15.10 17.07 7.84
N ASP A 56 16.39 16.74 7.94
CA ASP A 56 17.44 17.28 7.07
C ASP A 56 17.49 16.59 5.68
N PHE A 57 16.86 15.41 5.56
CA PHE A 57 16.82 14.64 4.32
C PHE A 57 15.53 14.93 3.53
N GLY A 58 14.70 13.91 3.30
CA GLY A 58 13.45 13.99 2.56
C GLY A 58 12.21 13.96 3.45
N SER A 59 11.12 14.48 2.92
CA SER A 59 9.79 14.41 3.51
C SER A 59 8.99 13.21 2.98
N LEU A 60 7.84 12.94 3.60
CA LEU A 60 6.91 11.92 3.10
C LEU A 60 6.49 12.14 1.63
N ALA A 61 6.36 13.40 1.20
CA ALA A 61 5.95 13.71 -0.16
C ALA A 61 7.02 13.28 -1.19
N ASP A 62 8.30 13.32 -0.80
CA ASP A 62 9.42 12.96 -1.67
C ASP A 62 9.43 11.47 -1.98
N ILE A 63 9.22 10.61 -0.97
CA ILE A 63 9.23 9.15 -1.18
C ILE A 63 7.97 8.65 -1.91
N LEU A 64 6.91 9.43 -1.93
CA LEU A 64 5.66 9.12 -2.65
C LEU A 64 5.66 9.62 -4.09
N ALA A 65 6.57 10.55 -4.44
CA ALA A 65 6.67 11.07 -5.78
C ALA A 65 7.42 10.08 -6.71
N PRO A 66 6.96 9.92 -7.96
CA PRO A 66 7.70 9.16 -8.94
C PRO A 66 8.92 9.97 -9.38
N ASN A 67 10.13 9.49 -9.05
CA ASN A 67 11.45 10.01 -9.45
C ASN A 67 12.10 11.04 -8.52
N THR A 68 12.20 10.73 -7.23
CA THR A 68 12.97 11.54 -6.28
C THR A 68 14.27 10.85 -5.91
N GLU A 69 15.35 11.62 -5.84
CA GLU A 69 16.65 11.17 -5.32
C GLU A 69 16.71 11.28 -3.79
N ASN A 70 15.77 12.02 -3.20
CA ASN A 70 15.63 12.19 -1.75
C ASN A 70 15.20 10.87 -1.08
N ALA A 71 15.73 10.64 0.12
CA ALA A 71 15.34 9.54 0.97
C ALA A 71 14.73 10.06 2.26
N VAL A 72 13.73 9.36 2.80
CA VAL A 72 13.37 9.49 4.21
C VAL A 72 14.32 8.60 5.00
N VAL A 73 14.97 9.19 5.99
CA VAL A 73 15.98 8.54 6.83
C VAL A 73 15.53 8.60 8.27
N SER A 74 15.86 7.59 9.06
CA SER A 74 15.57 7.59 10.48
C SER A 74 16.45 8.55 11.28
N ASP A 75 15.95 9.05 12.41
CA ASP A 75 16.62 10.10 13.21
C ASP A 75 17.39 9.56 14.42
N ALA A 76 16.86 8.54 15.10
CA ALA A 76 17.44 8.04 16.35
C ALA A 76 17.92 6.58 16.30
N ASP A 77 17.25 5.72 15.53
CA ASP A 77 17.52 4.28 15.43
C ASP A 77 17.03 3.74 14.07
N GLN A 78 17.05 2.42 13.87
CA GLN A 78 16.63 1.81 12.60
C GLN A 78 15.12 1.88 12.34
N GLN A 79 14.32 2.25 13.33
CA GLN A 79 12.87 2.12 13.26
C GLN A 79 12.24 3.30 12.54
N LEU A 80 11.28 3.03 11.66
CA LEU A 80 10.50 4.08 10.99
C LEU A 80 9.03 3.70 11.02
N LEU A 81 8.16 4.66 11.32
CA LEU A 81 6.72 4.45 11.29
C LEU A 81 6.06 5.43 10.33
N ILE A 82 5.68 4.93 9.15
CA ILE A 82 5.02 5.70 8.10
C ILE A 82 3.52 5.46 8.19
N LYS A 83 2.74 6.53 8.36
CA LYS A 83 1.28 6.48 8.41
C LYS A 83 0.70 7.19 7.20
N LEU A 84 -0.08 6.46 6.42
CA LEU A 84 -0.81 6.93 5.26
C LEU A 84 -2.30 6.94 5.56
N SER A 85 -2.94 8.10 5.46
CA SER A 85 -4.38 8.26 5.65
C SER A 85 -5.05 8.56 4.31
N PHE A 86 -6.06 7.77 3.96
CA PHE A 86 -6.85 7.93 2.74
C PHE A 86 -8.17 8.66 3.04
N ARG A 87 -8.57 9.54 2.12
CA ARG A 87 -9.84 10.29 2.17
C ARG A 87 -11.05 9.38 1.97
N GLU A 88 -10.87 8.32 1.21
CA GLU A 88 -11.88 7.32 0.91
C GLU A 88 -11.35 5.93 1.25
N LEU A 89 -12.26 4.96 1.38
CA LEU A 89 -11.88 3.59 1.66
C LEU A 89 -11.26 2.94 0.43
N VAL A 90 -10.13 2.27 0.61
CA VAL A 90 -9.38 1.60 -0.45
C VAL A 90 -9.16 0.11 -0.15
N HIS A 91 -8.91 -0.67 -1.19
CA HIS A 91 -8.42 -2.04 -1.09
C HIS A 91 -6.94 -2.02 -1.44
N ALA A 92 -6.07 -2.13 -0.43
CA ALA A 92 -4.63 -2.22 -0.66
C ALA A 92 -4.27 -3.68 -0.98
N LYS A 93 -3.56 -3.87 -2.10
CA LYS A 93 -3.17 -5.19 -2.62
C LYS A 93 -1.70 -5.48 -2.40
N SER A 94 -0.84 -4.51 -2.64
CA SER A 94 0.58 -4.63 -2.38
C SER A 94 1.19 -3.29 -2.02
N ILE A 95 2.32 -3.35 -1.34
CA ILE A 95 3.15 -2.19 -1.02
C ILE A 95 4.51 -2.43 -1.67
N ILE A 96 5.01 -1.43 -2.37
CA ILE A 96 6.29 -1.48 -3.05
C ILE A 96 7.21 -0.49 -2.35
N ILE A 97 8.35 -0.96 -1.85
CA ILE A 97 9.38 -0.14 -1.22
C ILE A 97 10.63 -0.16 -2.08
N GLY A 98 11.21 1.01 -2.34
CA GLY A 98 12.49 1.17 -3.01
C GLY A 98 13.52 1.79 -2.08
N ALA A 99 14.71 1.19 -2.02
CA ALA A 99 15.84 1.62 -1.20
C ALA A 99 17.15 1.38 -1.96
N ASP A 100 17.29 2.04 -3.12
CA ASP A 100 18.40 1.86 -4.05
C ASP A 100 19.55 2.85 -3.85
N HIS A 101 19.23 4.03 -3.32
CA HIS A 101 20.15 5.14 -3.23
C HIS A 101 20.32 5.51 -1.76
N PRO A 102 21.46 5.19 -1.13
CA PRO A 102 21.72 5.67 0.22
C PRO A 102 21.71 7.21 0.21
N PRO A 103 21.26 7.83 1.30
CA PRO A 103 21.18 9.28 1.39
C PRO A 103 22.58 9.89 1.20
N GLN A 104 22.66 10.95 0.40
CA GLN A 104 23.90 11.70 0.17
C GLN A 104 23.86 12.99 1.00
N GLY A 105 24.79 13.12 1.94
CA GLY A 105 24.83 14.23 2.90
C GLY A 105 24.26 13.86 4.26
N GLY A 106 24.46 14.70 5.27
CA GLY A 106 24.17 14.41 6.68
C GLY A 106 25.41 14.55 7.55
N GLU A 107 25.25 14.51 8.88
CA GLU A 107 26.38 14.51 9.83
C GLU A 107 27.09 13.15 9.88
N GLU A 108 26.39 12.09 9.44
CA GLU A 108 26.83 10.71 9.53
C GLU A 108 27.40 10.17 8.21
N ASP A 109 28.28 9.17 8.32
CA ASP A 109 28.92 8.51 7.19
C ASP A 109 27.91 7.70 6.36
N GLU A 110 28.17 7.54 5.04
CA GLU A 110 27.30 6.78 4.14
C GLU A 110 27.09 5.32 4.57
N ASP A 111 28.06 4.74 5.30
CA ASP A 111 28.01 3.38 5.82
C ASP A 111 27.07 3.22 7.05
N SER A 112 26.58 4.33 7.63
CA SER A 112 25.62 4.32 8.75
C SER A 112 24.18 4.03 8.31
N TYR A 113 23.89 4.04 7.00
CA TYR A 113 22.54 3.92 6.46
C TYR A 113 22.33 2.60 5.72
N SER A 114 21.23 1.91 6.01
CA SER A 114 20.86 0.66 5.33
C SER A 114 19.41 0.63 4.87
N ALA A 115 19.15 -0.17 3.84
CA ALA A 115 17.80 -0.46 3.37
C ALA A 115 17.03 -1.29 4.42
N PRO A 116 15.71 -1.10 4.54
CA PRO A 116 14.88 -1.83 5.49
C PRO A 116 14.92 -3.34 5.22
N MET A 117 14.77 -4.15 6.25
CA MET A 117 14.73 -5.61 6.15
C MET A 117 13.42 -6.14 6.73
N ALA A 118 13.14 -5.85 7.99
CA ALA A 118 11.92 -6.32 8.65
C ALA A 118 10.85 -5.23 8.58
N VAL A 119 9.72 -5.51 7.92
CA VAL A 119 8.62 -4.55 7.76
C VAL A 119 7.31 -5.17 8.20
N LYS A 120 6.59 -4.47 9.08
CA LYS A 120 5.24 -4.82 9.55
C LYS A 120 4.23 -3.82 9.01
N VAL A 121 3.06 -4.31 8.62
CA VAL A 121 2.01 -3.49 8.02
C VAL A 121 0.73 -3.62 8.83
N PHE A 122 0.11 -2.50 9.16
CA PHE A 122 -1.11 -2.42 9.96
C PHE A 122 -2.19 -1.63 9.23
N ALA A 123 -3.44 -2.02 9.42
CA ALA A 123 -4.60 -1.37 8.80
C ALA A 123 -5.54 -0.80 9.86
N ASN A 124 -6.05 0.39 9.61
CA ASN A 124 -7.04 1.13 10.39
C ASN A 124 -6.61 1.42 11.85
N GLN A 125 -5.34 1.81 12.02
CA GLN A 125 -4.74 2.13 13.32
C GLN A 125 -4.13 3.54 13.33
N PRO A 126 -4.95 4.61 13.28
CA PRO A 126 -4.44 5.98 13.15
C PRO A 126 -3.64 6.46 14.37
N ALA A 127 -4.02 6.01 15.57
CA ALA A 127 -3.41 6.41 16.83
C ALA A 127 -2.17 5.59 17.23
N MET A 128 -1.81 4.56 16.45
CA MET A 128 -0.71 3.65 16.77
C MET A 128 0.62 4.38 16.94
N ASP A 129 1.35 4.08 18.00
CA ASP A 129 2.73 4.54 18.19
C ASP A 129 3.69 3.36 18.33
N PHE A 130 4.96 3.65 18.61
CA PHE A 130 5.98 2.61 18.85
C PHE A 130 5.66 1.77 20.11
N ASN A 131 5.09 2.37 21.16
CA ASN A 131 4.73 1.67 22.39
C ASN A 131 3.63 0.62 22.16
N ASP A 132 2.65 0.93 21.31
CA ASP A 132 1.57 0.01 20.94
C ASP A 132 2.12 -1.23 20.20
N ILE A 133 3.16 -1.04 19.39
CA ILE A 133 3.83 -2.10 18.63
C ILE A 133 4.67 -2.97 19.58
N GLU A 134 5.49 -2.36 20.43
CA GLU A 134 6.35 -3.07 21.39
C GLU A 134 5.54 -3.84 22.45
N SER A 135 4.44 -3.25 22.93
CA SER A 135 3.54 -3.91 23.89
C SER A 135 2.72 -5.05 23.28
N GLY A 136 2.71 -5.17 21.95
CA GLY A 136 1.86 -6.13 21.24
C GLY A 136 0.36 -5.84 21.35
N SER A 137 0.00 -4.60 21.72
CA SER A 137 -1.39 -4.16 21.84
C SER A 137 -2.11 -4.16 20.48
N VAL A 138 -1.34 -4.05 19.40
CA VAL A 138 -1.85 -4.11 18.04
C VAL A 138 -1.17 -5.21 17.25
N SER A 139 -1.96 -6.07 16.60
CA SER A 139 -1.44 -7.16 15.79
C SER A 139 -1.20 -6.72 14.33
N PRO A 140 -0.05 -7.09 13.73
CA PRO A 140 0.23 -6.76 12.35
C PRO A 140 -0.73 -7.47 11.39
N GLY A 141 -1.12 -6.72 10.37
CA GLY A 141 -1.87 -7.24 9.24
C GLY A 141 -1.00 -8.13 8.36
N GLY A 142 0.27 -7.76 8.18
CA GLY A 142 1.29 -8.55 7.51
C GLY A 142 2.68 -8.25 8.07
N GLU A 143 3.55 -9.26 8.02
CA GLU A 143 4.96 -9.15 8.38
C GLU A 143 5.75 -9.65 7.18
N PHE A 144 6.74 -8.88 6.77
CA PHE A 144 7.53 -9.12 5.57
C PHE A 144 9.01 -8.98 5.88
N THR A 145 9.80 -9.81 5.25
CA THR A 145 11.26 -9.68 5.22
C THR A 145 11.67 -9.33 3.80
N LEU A 146 12.23 -8.15 3.65
CA LEU A 146 12.70 -7.60 2.39
C LEU A 146 14.15 -8.00 2.17
N SER A 147 14.49 -8.31 0.92
CA SER A 147 15.88 -8.47 0.50
C SER A 147 16.13 -7.65 -0.75
N PHE A 148 16.64 -6.43 -0.57
CA PHE A 148 16.96 -5.55 -1.67
C PHE A 148 18.15 -6.12 -2.45
N SER A 149 17.85 -6.78 -3.57
CA SER A 149 18.88 -7.34 -4.45
C SER A 149 19.23 -6.35 -5.57
N LYS A 150 18.21 -5.76 -6.22
CA LYS A 150 18.26 -4.56 -7.08
C LYS A 150 16.85 -3.98 -7.26
N GLY A 151 16.64 -2.71 -6.93
CA GLY A 151 15.39 -2.02 -7.24
C GLY A 151 14.37 -2.04 -6.11
N ASP A 152 13.10 -2.08 -6.52
CA ASP A 152 11.96 -2.10 -5.61
C ASP A 152 11.61 -3.52 -5.18
N GLU A 153 11.26 -3.67 -3.90
CA GLU A 153 10.71 -4.91 -3.34
C GLU A 153 9.19 -4.77 -3.12
N GLU A 154 8.44 -5.78 -3.56
CA GLU A 154 6.98 -5.82 -3.45
C GLU A 154 6.52 -6.74 -2.31
N MET A 155 5.70 -6.17 -1.41
CA MET A 155 5.05 -6.87 -0.31
C MET A 155 3.58 -7.12 -0.64
N PRO A 156 3.20 -8.36 -1.01
CA PRO A 156 1.80 -8.69 -1.29
C PRO A 156 0.99 -8.71 0.01
N LEU A 157 -0.05 -7.89 0.08
CA LEU A 157 -0.93 -7.78 1.24
C LEU A 157 -2.08 -8.79 1.18
N MET A 158 -2.49 -9.27 2.35
CA MET A 158 -3.62 -10.18 2.49
C MET A 158 -4.94 -9.43 2.25
N GLN A 159 -5.59 -9.71 1.13
CA GLN A 159 -6.81 -8.99 0.70
C GLN A 159 -7.90 -8.89 1.78
N HIS A 160 -8.08 -9.93 2.61
CA HIS A 160 -9.10 -9.92 3.66
C HIS A 160 -8.79 -8.93 4.80
N LYS A 161 -7.52 -8.77 5.18
CA LYS A 161 -7.08 -7.83 6.22
C LYS A 161 -6.98 -6.40 5.71
N PHE A 162 -6.61 -6.24 4.45
CA PHE A 162 -6.43 -4.95 3.78
C PHE A 162 -7.60 -4.61 2.86
N SER A 163 -8.79 -5.16 3.16
CA SER A 163 -10.03 -4.73 2.54
C SER A 163 -10.59 -3.51 3.27
N ARG A 164 -10.94 -2.45 2.52
CA ARG A 164 -11.53 -1.22 3.08
C ARG A 164 -10.63 -0.57 4.15
N VAL A 165 -9.42 -0.23 3.75
CA VAL A 165 -8.44 0.50 4.55
C VAL A 165 -8.72 2.00 4.42
N LYS A 166 -8.75 2.69 5.56
CA LYS A 166 -8.74 4.16 5.64
C LYS A 166 -7.36 4.66 6.07
N ASP A 167 -6.74 3.99 7.02
CA ASP A 167 -5.43 4.33 7.54
C ASP A 167 -4.52 3.12 7.38
N LEU A 168 -3.33 3.32 6.83
CA LEU A 168 -2.33 2.28 6.62
C LEU A 168 -1.06 2.70 7.33
N ALA A 169 -0.56 1.87 8.24
CA ALA A 169 0.71 2.11 8.91
C ALA A 169 1.73 1.06 8.47
N ILE A 170 2.93 1.52 8.15
CA ILE A 170 4.06 0.71 7.71
C ILE A 170 5.18 0.97 8.72
N PHE A 171 5.57 -0.08 9.42
CA PHE A 171 6.59 -0.05 10.44
C PHE A 171 7.82 -0.79 9.94
N VAL A 172 8.94 -0.09 9.86
CA VAL A 172 10.27 -0.69 9.67
C VAL A 172 10.81 -1.00 11.05
N GLU A 173 11.12 -2.27 11.29
CA GLU A 173 11.63 -2.76 12.57
C GLU A 173 13.16 -2.88 12.57
N ASP A 174 13.73 -3.33 11.45
CA ASP A 174 15.16 -3.59 11.31
C ASP A 174 15.61 -3.35 9.86
N ASN A 175 16.92 -3.20 9.65
CA ASN A 175 17.55 -2.98 8.35
C ASN A 175 18.51 -4.12 7.96
N THR A 176 18.98 -4.09 6.73
CA THR A 176 19.68 -5.24 6.11
C THR A 176 21.07 -5.48 6.69
N CYS A 177 21.76 -4.43 7.15
CA CYS A 177 23.15 -4.52 7.63
C CYS A 177 23.31 -4.21 9.12
N GLN A 178 22.21 -4.08 9.86
CA GLN A 178 22.17 -3.67 11.28
C GLN A 178 22.95 -2.37 11.54
N THR A 179 22.89 -1.43 10.58
CA THR A 179 23.47 -0.09 10.74
C THR A 179 22.58 0.76 11.63
N GLU A 180 23.05 1.94 12.03
CA GLU A 180 22.33 2.81 12.98
C GLU A 180 21.02 3.35 12.39
N PHE A 181 20.99 3.64 11.08
CA PHE A 181 19.84 4.26 10.43
C PHE A 181 19.29 3.44 9.26
N SER A 182 17.98 3.59 9.05
CA SER A 182 17.25 3.03 7.91
C SER A 182 16.86 4.12 6.93
N TYR A 183 16.89 3.84 5.64
CA TYR A 183 16.43 4.78 4.61
C TYR A 183 15.43 4.16 3.63
N ILE A 184 14.53 5.00 3.12
CA ILE A 184 13.57 4.65 2.08
C ILE A 184 13.57 5.74 1.02
N ASN A 185 13.77 5.37 -0.25
CA ASN A 185 13.71 6.31 -1.38
C ASN A 185 12.30 6.38 -1.99
N ARG A 186 11.60 5.25 -2.04
CA ARG A 186 10.31 5.15 -2.71
C ARG A 186 9.34 4.30 -1.93
N LEU A 187 8.10 4.75 -1.87
CA LEU A 187 6.99 4.01 -1.29
C LEU A 187 5.79 4.12 -2.21
N ARG A 188 5.24 2.98 -2.62
CA ARG A 188 4.01 2.92 -3.40
C ARG A 188 3.03 1.93 -2.81
N VAL A 189 1.75 2.28 -2.80
CA VAL A 189 0.66 1.40 -2.37
C VAL A 189 -0.21 1.09 -3.57
N MET A 190 -0.15 -0.15 -4.06
CA MET A 190 -0.97 -0.60 -5.18
C MET A 190 -2.32 -1.11 -4.67
N GLY A 191 -3.38 -0.77 -5.40
CA GLY A 191 -4.71 -1.25 -5.04
C GLY A 191 -5.82 -0.63 -5.86
N CYS A 192 -7.03 -0.57 -5.28
CA CYS A 192 -8.17 0.07 -5.91
C CYS A 192 -9.09 0.74 -4.89
N LYS A 193 -9.91 1.69 -5.36
CA LYS A 193 -10.95 2.30 -4.53
C LYS A 193 -11.98 1.24 -4.11
N ALA A 194 -12.38 1.25 -2.83
CA ALA A 194 -13.42 0.34 -2.36
C ALA A 194 -14.79 0.76 -2.89
N PRO A 195 -15.64 -0.20 -3.32
CA PRO A 195 -16.98 0.13 -3.79
C PRO A 195 -17.76 0.79 -2.67
N THR A 196 -18.40 1.91 -3.02
CA THR A 196 -19.32 2.62 -2.13
C THR A 196 -20.73 2.08 -2.40
N TYR A 197 -21.21 1.21 -1.53
CA TYR A 197 -22.59 0.72 -1.61
C TYR A 197 -23.53 1.81 -1.09
N HIS A 198 -23.96 2.72 -1.95
CA HIS A 198 -25.19 3.48 -1.68
C HIS A 198 -26.37 2.57 -2.01
N SER A 199 -27.06 2.09 -0.98
CA SER A 199 -28.39 1.50 -1.12
C SER A 199 -29.39 2.61 -1.43
N GLU A 200 -29.45 3.05 -2.69
CA GLU A 200 -30.58 3.85 -3.16
C GLU A 200 -31.83 2.96 -3.14
N TYR A 201 -32.57 3.01 -2.03
CA TYR A 201 -33.93 2.51 -1.97
C TYR A 201 -34.79 3.38 -2.88
N LYS A 202 -35.00 2.94 -4.12
CA LYS A 202 -36.06 3.48 -4.96
C LYS A 202 -37.39 3.19 -4.27
N LYS A 203 -38.02 4.23 -3.72
CA LYS A 203 -39.44 4.17 -3.34
C LYS A 203 -40.24 3.89 -4.63
N GLN A 204 -40.95 2.77 -4.65
CA GLN A 204 -41.99 2.47 -5.64
C GLN A 204 -43.19 3.40 -5.43
#